data_AF-A0A524FUY7-F1
#
_entry.id   AF-A0A524FUY7-F1
#
_cell.length_a   1.000
_cell.length_b   1.000
_cell.length_c   1.000
_cell.angle_alpha   90.00
_cell.angle_beta   90.00
_cell.angle_gamma   90.00
#
_symmetry.space_group_name_H-M   'P 1'
#
loop_
_entity.id
_entity.type
_entity.pdbx_description
1 polymer ?
#
loop_
_entity_poly.entity_id
_entity_poly.type
_entity_poly.pdbx_seq_one_letter_code
_entity_poly.pdbx_strand_id
1 'polypeptide(L)'
;MIMERGGIPLFFMKLDPKAQDLDPMLVSGFFTAIQSFSKEVIERDSSMFQVDYGARLFTVFSGTSTDFVVVSLGEWDSEVTSVLQSLHDEFESVWIKNLSRKKKDRLKVDTDFPDFREGIVQNLSFRKLSGSWVPYTFGPEDVRFTSSSGIITPLIDGKRTINEIANESDAGTDEVLAEITRLWALGKIKFSSILSKEDIVASTSKIDRLLQLSSPQRAELERKDPVVIKMLPRLSMLFDGRRTVGAIIESLSEEYEERQIIDAIDALVEFGAIVVLSPEKRRLLLVKEATELAVRVAEKIYSPEDAMQFLNAALDKVDVAEVTGVFRLADQSWSIDYDTRLYEGLDPRRLMDLYAEWIKLLAQFVGALDKDKIIKFADALTNTYQSYLFRRYSGHDLRGFEEFSFWLEMNCVRK
;
A
#
# COMPACT_ATOMS: atom_id res chain seq x y z
N MET A 1 11.05 13.88 -15.91
CA MET A 1 11.11 15.15 -16.69
C MET A 1 12.43 15.20 -17.42
N ILE A 2 12.46 15.51 -18.71
CA ILE A 2 13.69 15.72 -19.47
C ILE A 2 13.79 17.20 -19.84
N MET A 3 14.94 17.81 -19.59
CA MET A 3 15.22 19.22 -19.87
C MET A 3 16.54 19.38 -20.63
N GLU A 4 16.67 20.43 -21.43
CA GLU A 4 18.00 20.85 -21.89
C GLU A 4 18.82 21.39 -20.72
N ARG A 5 20.15 21.28 -20.80
CA ARG A 5 21.08 21.96 -19.88
C ARG A 5 20.94 23.50 -19.82
N GLY A 6 20.15 24.07 -20.73
CA GLY A 6 19.73 25.48 -20.71
C GLY A 6 18.49 25.77 -19.85
N GLY A 7 17.90 24.77 -19.20
CA GLY A 7 16.73 24.91 -18.33
C GLY A 7 15.38 24.88 -19.04
N ILE A 8 15.34 24.51 -20.32
CA ILE A 8 14.11 24.41 -21.09
C ILE A 8 13.56 22.99 -20.91
N PRO A 9 12.38 22.80 -20.28
CA PRO A 9 11.76 21.48 -20.18
C PRO A 9 11.30 21.04 -21.57
N LEU A 10 11.73 19.86 -22.00
CA LEU A 10 11.38 19.27 -23.30
C LEU A 10 10.28 18.23 -23.17
N PHE A 11 10.29 17.49 -22.06
CA PHE A 11 9.33 16.42 -21.82
C PHE A 11 8.99 16.33 -20.33
N PHE A 12 7.71 16.20 -20.02
CA PHE A 12 7.24 15.97 -18.67
C PHE A 12 6.15 14.92 -18.65
N MET A 13 6.24 14.04 -17.66
CA MET A 13 5.26 13.01 -17.44
C MET A 13 5.15 12.73 -15.96
N LYS A 14 3.91 12.57 -15.50
CA LYS A 14 3.56 12.11 -14.16
C LYS A 14 3.08 10.67 -14.29
N LEU A 15 3.80 9.73 -13.68
CA LEU A 15 3.42 8.32 -13.63
C LEU A 15 2.52 8.01 -12.43
N ASP A 16 2.76 8.66 -11.29
CA ASP A 16 1.87 8.58 -10.14
C ASP A 16 0.81 9.71 -10.19
N PRO A 17 -0.48 9.39 -10.40
CA PRO A 17 -1.55 10.38 -10.37
C PRO A 17 -1.73 11.05 -9.00
N LYS A 18 -1.15 10.49 -7.92
CA LYS A 18 -1.17 11.07 -6.57
C LYS A 18 -0.16 12.21 -6.38
N ALA A 19 0.80 12.40 -7.29
CA ALA A 19 1.81 13.46 -7.24
C ALA A 19 1.32 14.75 -7.94
N GLN A 20 0.24 15.34 -7.44
CA GLN A 20 -0.46 16.43 -8.14
C GLN A 20 0.30 17.78 -8.14
N ASP A 21 1.19 18.04 -7.18
CA ASP A 21 1.66 19.41 -6.89
C ASP A 21 2.94 19.88 -7.63
N LEU A 22 3.46 19.10 -8.58
CA LEU A 22 4.70 19.46 -9.29
C LEU A 22 4.43 20.16 -10.62
N ASP A 23 4.87 21.43 -10.72
CA ASP A 23 4.91 22.22 -11.95
C ASP A 23 6.26 22.00 -12.67
N PRO A 24 6.27 21.53 -13.93
CA PRO A 24 7.50 21.28 -14.68
C PRO A 24 8.39 22.53 -14.85
N MET A 25 7.81 23.72 -14.96
CA MET A 25 8.57 24.97 -15.11
C MET A 25 9.29 25.34 -13.81
N LEU A 26 8.63 25.14 -12.66
CA LEU A 26 9.25 25.37 -11.35
C LEU A 26 10.38 24.36 -11.07
N VAL A 27 10.15 23.08 -11.39
CA VAL A 27 11.18 22.04 -11.23
C VAL A 27 12.36 22.33 -12.16
N SER A 28 12.12 22.70 -13.42
CA SER A 28 13.17 23.07 -14.37
C SER A 28 13.98 24.28 -13.88
N GLY A 29 13.30 25.32 -13.39
CA GLY A 29 13.95 26.52 -12.82
C GLY A 29 14.83 26.19 -11.61
N PHE A 30 14.34 25.34 -10.71
CA PHE A 30 15.10 24.86 -9.55
C PHE A 30 16.37 24.11 -9.96
N PHE A 31 16.27 23.15 -10.90
CA PHE A 31 17.45 22.40 -11.36
C PHE A 31 18.41 23.24 -12.18
N THR A 32 17.92 24.23 -12.93
CA THR A 32 18.78 25.20 -13.63
C THR A 32 19.56 26.05 -12.62
N ALA A 33 18.91 26.48 -11.54
CA ALA A 33 19.56 27.20 -10.45
C ALA A 33 20.60 26.32 -9.73
N ILE A 34 20.25 25.07 -9.42
CA ILE A 34 21.19 24.08 -8.86
C ILE A 34 22.36 23.86 -9.80
N GLN A 35 22.16 23.66 -11.10
CA GLN A 35 23.25 23.49 -12.07
C GLN A 35 24.16 24.72 -12.16
N SER A 36 23.58 25.90 -12.00
CA SER A 36 24.32 27.17 -11.99
C SER A 36 25.21 27.27 -10.74
N PHE A 37 24.69 26.87 -9.58
CA PHE A 37 25.43 26.79 -8.29
C PHE A 37 26.42 25.61 -8.24
N SER A 38 26.04 24.48 -8.82
CA SER A 38 26.79 23.22 -8.88
C SER A 38 28.08 23.35 -9.68
N LYS A 39 28.15 24.24 -10.68
CA LYS A 39 29.40 24.55 -11.38
C LYS A 39 30.48 25.12 -10.45
N GLU A 40 30.12 25.63 -9.28
CA GLU A 40 31.08 26.14 -8.28
C GLU A 40 31.42 25.09 -7.19
N VAL A 41 30.68 23.98 -7.06
CA VAL A 41 30.76 23.09 -5.87
C VAL A 41 30.79 21.58 -6.21
N ILE A 42 30.31 21.14 -7.37
CA ILE A 42 30.17 19.71 -7.72
C ILE A 42 31.07 19.40 -8.92
N GLU A 43 32.04 18.49 -8.72
CA GLU A 43 32.86 17.93 -9.78
C GLU A 43 31.99 17.20 -10.81
N ARG A 44 32.12 17.57 -12.09
CA ARG A 44 31.24 17.18 -13.21
C ARG A 44 31.24 15.69 -13.59
N ASP A 45 31.86 14.82 -12.81
CA ASP A 45 32.16 13.45 -13.24
C ASP A 45 31.12 12.41 -12.83
N SER A 46 30.11 12.77 -12.05
CA SER A 46 29.01 11.85 -11.71
C SER A 46 27.90 11.90 -12.77
N SER A 47 27.73 10.79 -13.51
CA SER A 47 26.63 10.59 -14.48
C SER A 47 25.24 10.60 -13.85
N MET A 48 25.16 10.36 -12.53
CA MET A 48 23.94 10.40 -11.75
C MET A 48 24.22 11.05 -10.38
N PHE A 49 23.32 11.92 -9.93
CA PHE A 49 23.34 12.44 -8.56
C PHE A 49 21.92 12.52 -7.99
N GLN A 50 21.83 12.53 -6.67
CA GLN A 50 20.57 12.58 -5.94
C GLN A 50 20.52 13.80 -5.03
N VAL A 51 19.35 14.45 -4.98
CA VAL A 51 19.06 15.56 -4.07
C VAL A 51 17.86 15.14 -3.24
N ASP A 52 18.11 14.86 -1.96
CA ASP A 52 17.07 14.56 -0.98
C ASP A 52 16.41 15.87 -0.51
N TYR A 53 15.09 15.94 -0.66
CA TYR A 53 14.26 17.05 -0.19
C TYR A 53 13.16 16.56 0.77
N GLY A 54 13.51 15.62 1.65
CA GLY A 54 12.64 15.07 2.68
C GLY A 54 11.66 14.04 2.11
N ALA A 55 10.44 14.45 1.79
CA ALA A 55 9.42 13.54 1.27
C ALA A 55 9.60 13.18 -0.22
N ARG A 56 10.55 13.83 -0.90
CA ARG A 56 10.83 13.69 -2.33
C ARG A 56 12.31 13.53 -2.54
N LEU A 57 12.69 12.47 -3.23
CA LEU A 57 14.05 12.24 -3.67
C LEU A 57 14.14 12.53 -5.18
N PHE A 58 14.95 13.52 -5.52
CA PHE A 58 15.19 13.90 -6.90
C PHE A 58 16.46 13.21 -7.39
N THR A 59 16.33 12.33 -8.38
CA THR A 59 17.46 11.69 -9.06
C THR A 59 17.66 12.36 -10.41
N VAL A 60 18.88 12.80 -10.69
CA VAL A 60 19.24 13.45 -11.96
C VAL A 60 20.24 12.58 -12.70
N PHE A 61 19.88 12.21 -13.93
CA PHE A 61 20.77 11.58 -14.89
C PHE A 61 21.27 12.66 -15.86
N SER A 62 22.58 12.80 -15.95
CA SER A 62 23.22 13.79 -16.83
C SER A 62 23.59 13.12 -18.15
N GLY A 63 22.89 13.50 -19.22
CA GLY A 63 23.13 13.01 -20.57
C GLY A 63 24.10 13.92 -21.34
N THR A 64 24.22 13.71 -22.65
CA THR A 64 25.13 14.46 -23.52
C THR A 64 24.62 15.89 -23.77
N SER A 65 23.31 16.02 -23.97
CA SER A 65 22.63 17.26 -24.39
C SER A 65 21.46 17.64 -23.48
N THR A 66 20.95 16.68 -22.72
CA THR A 66 19.77 16.79 -21.87
C THR A 66 20.04 16.20 -20.49
N ASP A 67 19.27 16.66 -19.51
CA ASP A 67 19.25 16.08 -18.17
C ASP A 67 17.87 15.46 -17.92
N PHE A 68 17.87 14.25 -17.36
CA PHE A 68 16.66 13.53 -17.01
C PHE A 68 16.49 13.54 -15.49
N VAL A 69 15.47 14.27 -15.04
CA VAL A 69 15.11 14.43 -13.63
C VAL A 69 13.94 13.51 -13.30
N VAL A 70 14.15 12.63 -12.33
CA VAL A 70 13.15 11.69 -11.82
C VAL A 70 12.85 12.04 -10.38
N VAL A 71 11.56 12.14 -10.04
CA VAL A 71 11.12 12.45 -8.68
C VAL A 71 10.47 11.19 -8.12
N SER A 72 11.06 10.65 -7.06
CA SER A 72 10.51 9.53 -6.30
C SER A 72 9.96 10.01 -4.96
N LEU A 73 8.94 9.32 -4.45
CA LEU A 73 8.39 9.53 -3.11
C LEU A 73 9.00 8.50 -2.17
N GLY A 74 10.05 8.87 -1.43
CA GLY A 74 10.76 7.98 -0.52
C GLY A 74 12.06 7.42 -1.12
N GLU A 75 12.18 6.08 -1.13
CA GLU A 75 13.42 5.37 -1.47
C GLU A 75 13.61 5.16 -2.99
N TRP A 76 14.87 5.04 -3.40
CA TRP A 76 15.28 4.77 -4.78
C TRP A 76 15.61 3.29 -4.98
N ASP A 77 14.98 2.65 -5.97
CA ASP A 77 15.29 1.27 -6.34
C ASP A 77 16.37 1.23 -7.43
N SER A 78 17.46 0.51 -7.16
CA SER A 78 18.56 0.32 -8.11
C SER A 78 18.12 -0.39 -9.41
N GLU A 79 17.10 -1.26 -9.37
CA GLU A 79 16.61 -1.97 -10.56
C GLU A 79 15.98 -1.03 -11.58
N VAL A 80 15.38 0.07 -11.11
CA VAL A 80 14.73 1.09 -11.96
C VAL A 80 15.77 1.96 -12.69
N THR A 81 17.00 2.02 -12.19
CA THR A 81 18.08 2.88 -12.70
C THR A 81 18.44 2.53 -14.15
N SER A 82 18.59 1.24 -14.46
CA SER A 82 18.98 0.78 -15.80
C SER A 82 17.90 1.08 -16.85
N VAL A 83 16.63 0.92 -16.48
CA VAL A 83 15.48 1.22 -17.33
C VAL A 83 15.39 2.71 -17.62
N LEU A 84 15.52 3.55 -16.59
CA LEU A 84 15.50 5.00 -16.73
C LEU A 84 16.66 5.53 -17.56
N GLN A 85 17.85 4.95 -17.41
CA GLN A 85 19.02 5.32 -18.19
C GLN A 85 18.85 4.93 -19.66
N SER A 86 18.33 3.73 -19.95
CA SER A 86 17.98 3.32 -21.31
C SER A 86 16.95 4.26 -21.96
N LEU A 87 15.93 4.70 -21.22
CA LEU A 87 14.93 5.65 -21.72
C LEU A 87 15.54 7.03 -22.01
N HIS A 88 16.50 7.47 -21.19
CA HIS A 88 17.21 8.72 -21.42
C HIS A 88 18.07 8.65 -22.69
N ASP A 89 18.81 7.55 -22.87
CA ASP A 89 19.63 7.32 -24.05
C ASP A 89 18.78 7.24 -25.34
N GLU A 90 17.61 6.60 -25.27
CA GLU A 90 16.63 6.58 -26.37
C GLU A 90 16.18 8.01 -26.72
N PHE A 91 15.85 8.82 -25.71
CA PHE A 91 15.45 10.22 -25.92
C PHE A 91 16.52 11.04 -26.64
N GLU A 92 17.79 10.89 -26.25
CA GLU A 92 18.90 11.61 -26.87
C GLU A 92 19.18 11.12 -28.30
N SER A 93 19.12 9.82 -28.53
CA SER A 93 19.52 9.21 -29.80
C SER A 93 18.43 9.27 -30.88
N VAL A 94 17.16 9.11 -30.49
CA VAL A 94 16.02 8.99 -31.40
C VAL A 94 15.24 10.29 -31.50
N TRP A 95 14.89 10.89 -30.35
CA TRP A 95 13.86 11.92 -30.29
C TRP A 95 14.41 13.34 -30.47
N ILE A 96 15.58 13.66 -29.89
CA ILE A 96 16.12 15.03 -29.94
C ILE A 96 17.10 15.30 -31.10
N LYS A 97 17.69 14.24 -31.69
CA LYS A 97 18.80 14.32 -32.67
C LYS A 97 18.54 15.23 -33.87
N ASN A 98 17.28 15.43 -34.25
CA ASN A 98 16.85 16.20 -35.43
C ASN A 98 15.99 17.44 -35.13
N LEU A 99 15.84 17.84 -33.86
CA LEU A 99 15.01 18.98 -33.49
C LEU A 99 15.80 20.31 -33.54
N SER A 100 15.34 21.26 -34.37
CA SER A 100 15.88 22.63 -34.38
C SER A 100 15.43 23.43 -33.16
N ARG A 101 16.24 24.38 -32.68
CA ARG A 101 15.93 25.23 -31.50
C ARG A 101 14.56 25.91 -31.54
N LYS A 102 14.18 26.50 -32.68
CA LYS A 102 12.83 27.11 -32.88
C LYS A 102 11.67 26.11 -32.78
N LYS A 103 11.91 24.83 -33.09
CA LYS A 103 10.91 23.77 -32.91
C LYS A 103 10.80 23.41 -31.43
N LYS A 104 11.92 23.32 -30.72
CA LYS A 104 11.97 23.04 -29.28
C LYS A 104 11.20 24.08 -28.46
N ASP A 105 11.38 25.36 -28.75
CA ASP A 105 10.70 26.46 -28.03
C ASP A 105 9.18 26.52 -28.27
N ARG A 106 8.69 25.86 -29.33
CA ARG A 106 7.25 25.80 -29.66
C ARG A 106 6.56 24.58 -29.07
N LEU A 107 7.32 23.67 -28.46
CA LEU A 107 6.77 22.43 -27.94
C LEU A 107 5.87 22.70 -26.74
N LYS A 108 4.67 22.11 -26.74
CA LYS A 108 3.84 21.95 -25.56
C LYS A 108 4.26 20.67 -24.86
N VAL A 109 4.83 20.82 -23.67
CA VAL A 109 5.45 19.75 -22.87
C VAL A 109 4.53 18.51 -22.68
N ASP A 110 3.21 18.69 -22.69
CA ASP A 110 2.23 17.62 -22.46
C ASP A 110 1.80 16.82 -23.71
N THR A 111 2.06 17.29 -24.95
CA THR A 111 1.46 16.71 -26.17
C THR A 111 2.42 16.19 -27.23
N ASP A 112 3.73 16.41 -27.10
CA ASP A 112 4.58 16.45 -28.29
C ASP A 112 5.40 15.19 -28.58
N PHE A 113 5.40 14.21 -27.66
CA PHE A 113 6.11 12.94 -27.83
C PHE A 113 5.23 11.73 -27.43
N PRO A 114 4.13 11.46 -28.17
CA PRO A 114 3.17 10.41 -27.79
C PRO A 114 3.79 9.01 -27.72
N ASP A 115 4.61 8.61 -28.70
CA ASP A 115 5.18 7.25 -28.74
C ASP A 115 6.27 7.05 -27.67
N PHE A 116 7.10 8.07 -27.41
CA PHE A 116 8.06 8.04 -26.30
C PHE A 116 7.35 7.96 -24.94
N ARG A 117 6.23 8.67 -24.79
CA ARG A 117 5.38 8.62 -23.59
C ARG A 117 4.81 7.21 -23.39
N GLU A 118 4.38 6.56 -24.48
CA GLU A 118 3.93 5.17 -24.47
C GLU A 118 5.04 4.20 -24.05
N GLY A 119 6.26 4.38 -24.57
CA GLY A 119 7.44 3.61 -24.15
C GLY A 119 7.79 3.79 -22.67
N ILE A 120 7.68 5.00 -22.13
CA ILE A 120 7.86 5.25 -20.69
C ILE A 120 6.79 4.53 -19.86
N VAL A 121 5.51 4.57 -20.27
CA VAL A 121 4.43 3.84 -19.59
C VAL A 121 4.70 2.35 -19.57
N GLN A 122 5.11 1.77 -20.70
CA GLN A 122 5.36 0.34 -20.82
C GLN A 122 6.54 -0.11 -19.94
N ASN A 123 7.61 0.69 -19.89
CA ASN A 123 8.83 0.35 -19.18
C ASN A 123 8.80 0.69 -17.68
N LEU A 124 7.99 1.68 -17.25
CA LEU A 124 7.98 2.19 -15.88
C LEU A 124 6.64 2.05 -15.15
N SER A 125 5.64 1.38 -15.71
CA SER A 125 4.43 1.03 -14.96
C SER A 125 4.70 -0.15 -14.02
N PHE A 126 5.40 0.11 -12.93
CA PHE A 126 5.83 -0.87 -11.93
C PHE A 126 4.70 -1.45 -11.05
N ARG A 127 3.43 -1.11 -11.31
CA ARG A 127 2.33 -1.71 -10.55
C ARG A 127 1.93 -3.03 -11.19
N LYS A 128 2.32 -4.12 -10.53
CA LYS A 128 1.83 -5.46 -10.82
C LYS A 128 0.31 -5.48 -10.64
N LEU A 129 -0.43 -5.35 -11.75
CA LEU A 129 -1.89 -5.49 -11.74
C LEU A 129 -2.25 -6.91 -11.31
N SER A 130 -3.20 -7.05 -10.40
CA SER A 130 -3.71 -8.37 -10.05
C SER A 130 -4.66 -8.86 -11.13
N GLY A 131 -4.55 -10.14 -11.50
CA GLY A 131 -5.49 -10.80 -12.39
C GLY A 131 -6.96 -10.76 -11.92
N SER A 132 -7.18 -10.53 -10.61
CA SER A 132 -8.50 -10.42 -9.99
C SER A 132 -9.15 -9.03 -10.10
N TRP A 133 -8.42 -8.01 -10.55
CA TRP A 133 -8.96 -6.65 -10.66
C TRP A 133 -9.93 -6.55 -11.84
N VAL A 134 -10.96 -5.72 -11.69
CA VAL A 134 -11.98 -5.52 -12.73
C VAL A 134 -11.78 -4.14 -13.35
N PRO A 135 -11.25 -4.03 -14.58
CA PRO A 135 -11.12 -2.75 -15.25
C PRO A 135 -12.48 -2.23 -15.74
N TYR A 136 -12.70 -0.92 -15.61
CA TYR A 136 -13.86 -0.22 -16.16
C TYR A 136 -13.47 1.11 -16.80
N THR A 137 -14.21 1.54 -17.82
CA THR A 137 -13.96 2.81 -18.52
C THR A 137 -14.38 4.02 -17.65
N PHE A 138 -13.54 5.05 -17.59
CA PHE A 138 -13.78 6.25 -16.79
C PHE A 138 -13.64 7.52 -17.65
N GLY A 139 -14.63 8.42 -17.61
CA GLY A 139 -14.67 9.66 -18.39
C GLY A 139 -15.96 9.83 -19.21
N PRO A 140 -16.17 10.99 -19.85
CA PRO A 140 -17.35 11.22 -20.69
C PRO A 140 -17.43 10.19 -21.82
N GLU A 141 -18.63 9.67 -22.06
CA GLU A 141 -18.96 8.59 -23.03
C GLU A 141 -18.47 8.83 -24.47
N ASP A 142 -18.03 10.06 -24.78
CA ASP A 142 -17.58 10.52 -26.08
C ASP A 142 -16.11 10.26 -26.42
N VAL A 143 -15.27 9.80 -25.48
CA VAL A 143 -13.97 9.20 -25.86
C VAL A 143 -14.19 7.74 -26.24
N ARG A 144 -15.10 7.51 -27.19
CA ARG A 144 -15.10 6.28 -27.98
C ARG A 144 -13.68 6.14 -28.50
N PHE A 145 -13.01 5.06 -28.09
CA PHE A 145 -11.69 4.69 -28.55
C PHE A 145 -11.58 4.95 -30.05
N THR A 146 -10.92 6.05 -30.41
CA THR A 146 -10.87 6.52 -31.79
C THR A 146 -10.05 5.52 -32.58
N SER A 147 -10.76 4.67 -33.33
CA SER A 147 -10.31 3.96 -34.54
C SER A 147 -9.11 3.00 -34.41
N SER A 148 -8.61 2.74 -33.20
CA SER A 148 -7.43 1.91 -32.91
C SER A 148 -7.63 1.00 -31.69
N SER A 149 -8.89 0.72 -31.33
CA SER A 149 -9.23 -0.13 -30.19
C SER A 149 -8.72 -1.55 -30.43
N GLY A 150 -7.64 -1.93 -29.75
CA GLY A 150 -7.12 -3.29 -29.74
C GLY A 150 -8.16 -4.30 -29.24
N ILE A 151 -7.87 -5.59 -29.43
CA ILE A 151 -8.76 -6.74 -29.13
C ILE A 151 -9.28 -6.73 -27.68
N ILE A 152 -8.53 -6.13 -26.76
CA ILE A 152 -8.79 -6.09 -25.32
C ILE A 152 -9.80 -5.01 -24.93
N THR A 153 -9.82 -3.89 -25.65
CA THR A 153 -10.65 -2.72 -25.30
C THR A 153 -12.16 -3.03 -25.19
N PRO A 154 -12.78 -3.78 -26.12
CA PRO A 154 -14.20 -4.14 -26.03
C PRO A 154 -14.55 -5.06 -24.84
N LEU A 155 -13.55 -5.72 -24.25
CA LEU A 155 -13.74 -6.64 -23.11
C LEU A 155 -13.72 -5.92 -21.76
N ILE A 156 -13.36 -4.63 -21.73
CA ILE A 156 -13.37 -3.78 -20.53
C ILE A 156 -14.78 -3.23 -20.31
N ASP A 157 -15.60 -4.00 -19.59
CA ASP A 157 -17.03 -3.74 -19.36
C ASP A 157 -17.37 -3.43 -17.89
N GLY A 158 -16.35 -3.38 -17.02
CA GLY A 158 -16.52 -3.20 -15.58
C GLY A 158 -17.16 -4.39 -14.86
N LYS A 159 -17.15 -5.58 -15.46
CA LYS A 159 -17.61 -6.83 -14.85
C LYS A 159 -16.53 -7.90 -14.85
N ARG A 160 -15.79 -8.02 -15.96
CA ARG A 160 -14.77 -9.05 -16.12
C ARG A 160 -13.48 -8.68 -15.41
N THR A 161 -12.84 -9.67 -14.80
CA THR A 161 -11.49 -9.55 -14.24
C THR A 161 -10.43 -9.55 -15.34
N ILE A 162 -9.22 -9.06 -15.04
CA ILE A 162 -8.08 -9.14 -15.98
C ILE A 162 -7.83 -10.58 -16.44
N ASN A 163 -7.96 -11.57 -15.55
CA ASN A 163 -7.81 -12.99 -15.90
C ASN A 163 -8.90 -13.48 -16.86
N GLU A 164 -10.15 -13.08 -16.64
CA GLU A 164 -11.25 -13.41 -17.55
C GLU A 164 -11.06 -12.76 -18.92
N ILE A 165 -10.65 -11.49 -18.94
CA ILE A 165 -10.30 -10.78 -20.18
C ILE A 165 -9.16 -11.51 -20.90
N ALA A 166 -8.12 -11.94 -20.18
CA ALA A 166 -7.00 -12.66 -20.77
C ALA A 166 -7.41 -14.03 -21.34
N ASN A 167 -8.31 -14.74 -20.65
CA ASN A 167 -8.83 -16.03 -21.12
C ASN A 167 -9.80 -15.90 -22.30
N GLU A 168 -10.57 -14.80 -22.36
CA GLU A 168 -11.52 -14.52 -23.44
C GLU A 168 -10.90 -13.80 -24.63
N SER A 169 -9.76 -13.14 -24.43
CA SER A 169 -8.97 -12.58 -25.51
C SER A 169 -8.12 -13.65 -26.17
N ASP A 170 -8.00 -13.64 -27.49
CA ASP A 170 -6.98 -14.41 -28.21
C ASP A 170 -5.53 -13.89 -27.95
N ALA A 171 -5.36 -12.92 -27.05
CA ALA A 171 -4.09 -12.31 -26.68
C ALA A 171 -3.47 -13.02 -25.47
N GLY A 172 -2.14 -13.04 -25.39
CA GLY A 172 -1.44 -13.62 -24.24
C GLY A 172 -1.70 -12.82 -22.95
N THR A 173 -1.63 -13.46 -21.78
CA THR A 173 -1.83 -12.78 -20.48
C THR A 173 -0.92 -11.55 -20.30
N ASP A 174 0.32 -11.63 -20.78
CA ASP A 174 1.28 -10.53 -20.70
C ASP A 174 0.89 -9.35 -21.62
N GLU A 175 0.32 -9.63 -22.80
CA GLU A 175 -0.18 -8.61 -23.72
C GLU A 175 -1.41 -7.91 -23.15
N VAL A 176 -2.30 -8.68 -22.52
CA VAL A 176 -3.49 -8.16 -21.82
C VAL A 176 -3.09 -7.26 -20.68
N LEU A 177 -2.14 -7.71 -19.85
CA LEU A 177 -1.61 -6.91 -18.75
C LEU A 177 -0.94 -5.64 -19.26
N ALA A 178 -0.13 -5.70 -20.32
CA ALA A 178 0.53 -4.54 -20.89
C ALA A 178 -0.48 -3.50 -21.41
N GLU A 179 -1.52 -3.93 -22.13
CA GLU A 179 -2.54 -3.04 -22.68
C GLU A 179 -3.43 -2.43 -21.58
N ILE A 180 -3.84 -3.21 -20.59
CA ILE A 180 -4.64 -2.70 -19.46
C ILE A 180 -3.80 -1.71 -18.64
N THR A 181 -2.54 -2.03 -18.38
CA THR A 181 -1.59 -1.11 -17.71
C THR A 181 -1.45 0.19 -18.50
N ARG A 182 -1.33 0.09 -19.82
CA ARG A 182 -1.28 1.25 -20.71
C ARG A 182 -2.54 2.11 -20.62
N LEU A 183 -3.73 1.50 -20.72
CA LEU A 183 -5.00 2.22 -20.64
C LEU A 183 -5.20 2.90 -19.28
N TRP A 184 -4.73 2.27 -18.20
CA TRP A 184 -4.77 2.86 -16.86
C TRP A 184 -3.83 4.05 -16.72
N ALA A 185 -2.59 3.93 -17.18
CA ALA A 185 -1.62 5.03 -17.16
C ALA A 185 -2.06 6.22 -18.04
N LEU A 186 -2.82 5.95 -19.11
CA LEU A 186 -3.45 6.98 -19.93
C LEU A 186 -4.72 7.61 -19.29
N GLY A 187 -5.15 7.12 -18.12
CA GLY A 187 -6.32 7.60 -17.40
C GLY A 187 -7.65 7.26 -18.06
N LYS A 188 -7.67 6.27 -18.98
CA LYS A 188 -8.87 5.85 -19.72
C LYS A 188 -9.72 4.83 -18.96
N ILE A 189 -9.09 4.07 -18.08
CA ILE A 189 -9.74 3.05 -17.26
C ILE A 189 -9.38 3.24 -15.79
N LYS A 190 -10.24 2.73 -14.92
CA LYS A 190 -10.01 2.55 -13.49
C LYS A 190 -10.27 1.08 -13.13
N PHE A 191 -10.03 0.72 -11.88
CA PHE A 191 -10.27 -0.63 -11.37
C PHE A 191 -11.30 -0.63 -10.25
N SER A 192 -12.14 -1.66 -10.25
CA SER A 192 -12.96 -2.04 -9.10
C SER A 192 -12.50 -3.39 -8.57
N SER A 193 -12.88 -3.70 -7.32
CA SER A 193 -12.48 -4.91 -6.62
C SER A 193 -10.96 -5.03 -6.53
N ILE A 194 -10.29 -3.93 -6.17
CA ILE A 194 -8.83 -3.91 -6.02
C ILE A 194 -8.41 -4.84 -4.88
N LEU A 195 -9.27 -4.95 -3.85
CA LEU A 195 -9.08 -5.77 -2.66
C LEU A 195 -9.96 -7.03 -2.70
N SER A 196 -9.44 -8.15 -2.18
CA SER A 196 -10.20 -9.38 -1.98
C SER A 196 -11.04 -9.31 -0.69
N LYS A 197 -12.07 -10.16 -0.56
CA LYS A 197 -12.93 -10.19 0.64
C LYS A 197 -12.16 -10.59 1.91
N GLU A 198 -11.06 -11.31 1.74
CA GLU A 198 -10.17 -11.79 2.80
C GLU A 198 -9.14 -10.75 3.23
N ASP A 199 -8.90 -9.71 2.42
CA ASP A 199 -7.93 -8.67 2.74
C ASP A 199 -8.32 -7.92 4.02
N ILE A 200 -7.37 -7.80 4.94
CA ILE A 200 -7.52 -7.01 6.16
C ILE A 200 -7.04 -5.60 5.89
N VAL A 201 -7.87 -4.61 6.21
CA VAL A 201 -7.62 -3.21 5.87
C VAL A 201 -7.46 -2.34 7.11
N ALA A 202 -6.49 -1.43 7.06
CA ALA A 202 -6.25 -0.42 8.07
C ALA A 202 -6.33 0.98 7.47
N SER A 203 -6.80 1.92 8.28
CA SER A 203 -6.69 3.34 7.96
C SER A 203 -5.26 3.85 8.11
N THR A 204 -4.90 4.81 7.27
CA THR A 204 -3.65 5.58 7.41
C THR A 204 -3.94 6.95 8.03
N SER A 205 -2.89 7.68 8.39
CA SER A 205 -3.00 9.09 8.81
C SER A 205 -3.72 10.01 7.79
N LYS A 206 -3.85 9.60 6.53
CA LYS A 206 -4.60 10.38 5.52
C LYS A 206 -6.11 10.31 5.72
N ILE A 207 -6.65 9.27 6.37
CA ILE A 207 -8.09 9.18 6.62
C ILE A 207 -8.57 10.33 7.51
N ASP A 208 -7.75 10.71 8.49
CA ASP A 208 -8.07 11.79 9.43
C ASP A 208 -8.21 13.12 8.69
N ARG A 209 -7.39 13.34 7.65
CA ARG A 209 -7.49 14.51 6.79
C ARG A 209 -8.76 14.51 5.93
N LEU A 210 -9.27 13.34 5.52
CA LEU A 210 -10.53 13.27 4.76
C LEU A 210 -11.76 13.49 5.66
N LEU A 211 -11.65 13.18 6.96
CA LEU A 211 -12.71 13.43 7.94
C LEU A 211 -12.83 14.91 8.32
N GLN A 212 -11.76 15.70 8.18
CA GLN A 212 -11.77 17.13 8.47
C GLN A 212 -12.53 17.93 7.40
N LEU A 213 -13.59 18.64 7.81
CA LEU A 213 -14.43 19.44 6.91
C LEU A 213 -13.66 20.53 6.15
N SER A 214 -12.62 21.11 6.75
CA SER A 214 -11.79 22.16 6.15
C SER A 214 -10.69 21.63 5.22
N SER A 215 -10.57 20.30 5.06
CA SER A 215 -9.48 19.70 4.31
C SER A 215 -9.65 19.88 2.80
N PRO A 216 -8.64 20.39 2.07
CA PRO A 216 -8.66 20.43 0.61
C PRO A 216 -8.83 19.04 -0.02
N GLN A 217 -8.28 18.00 0.61
CA GLN A 217 -8.34 16.62 0.13
C GLN A 217 -9.77 16.06 0.21
N ARG A 218 -10.50 16.43 1.28
CA ARG A 218 -11.92 16.11 1.40
C ARG A 218 -12.73 16.80 0.30
N ALA A 219 -12.51 18.10 0.08
CA ALA A 219 -13.23 18.86 -0.93
C ALA A 219 -12.94 18.38 -2.37
N GLU A 220 -11.76 17.82 -2.62
CA GLU A 220 -11.44 17.15 -3.89
C GLU A 220 -12.22 15.83 -4.04
N LEU A 221 -12.19 14.98 -3.01
CA LEU A 221 -12.92 13.71 -3.01
C LEU A 221 -14.45 13.92 -3.08
N GLU A 222 -14.99 14.94 -2.42
CA GLU A 222 -16.42 15.29 -2.51
C GLU A 222 -16.84 15.69 -3.92
N ARG A 223 -15.96 16.39 -4.65
CA ARG A 223 -16.19 16.77 -6.06
C ARG A 223 -16.12 15.57 -7.01
N LYS A 224 -15.24 14.60 -6.72
CA LYS A 224 -15.03 13.40 -7.55
C LYS A 224 -16.09 12.33 -7.26
N ASP A 225 -16.26 11.97 -6.00
CA ASP A 225 -17.04 10.84 -5.53
C ASP A 225 -17.84 11.20 -4.25
N PRO A 226 -18.96 11.94 -4.37
CA PRO A 226 -19.71 12.45 -3.21
C PRO A 226 -20.31 11.33 -2.34
N VAL A 227 -20.58 10.16 -2.92
CA VAL A 227 -21.07 8.97 -2.21
C VAL A 227 -20.04 8.48 -1.19
N VAL A 228 -18.75 8.51 -1.56
CA VAL A 228 -17.64 8.07 -0.70
C VAL A 228 -17.55 8.94 0.55
N ILE A 229 -17.68 10.27 0.39
CA ILE A 229 -17.68 11.20 1.53
C ILE A 229 -18.84 10.97 2.49
N LYS A 230 -20.02 10.60 1.96
CA LYS A 230 -21.18 10.27 2.80
C LYS A 230 -20.93 9.01 3.63
N MET A 231 -20.24 8.01 3.09
CA MET A 231 -19.92 6.75 3.76
C MET A 231 -18.69 6.84 4.68
N LEU A 232 -17.80 7.79 4.41
CA LEU A 232 -16.47 7.90 5.03
C LEU A 232 -16.48 7.82 6.57
N PRO A 233 -17.37 8.51 7.32
CA PRO A 233 -17.35 8.42 8.79
C PRO A 233 -17.54 6.99 9.29
N ARG A 234 -18.49 6.23 8.70
CA ARG A 234 -18.73 4.83 9.09
C ARG A 234 -17.60 3.92 8.65
N LEU A 235 -17.16 4.06 7.40
CA LEU A 235 -16.03 3.29 6.87
C LEU A 235 -14.76 3.49 7.71
N SER A 236 -14.47 4.73 8.13
CA SER A 236 -13.30 5.04 8.94
C SER A 236 -13.26 4.31 10.29
N MET A 237 -14.42 4.05 10.90
CA MET A 237 -14.53 3.28 12.14
C MET A 237 -14.34 1.78 11.94
N LEU A 238 -14.51 1.31 10.70
CA LEU A 238 -14.39 -0.11 10.35
C LEU A 238 -12.97 -0.48 9.88
N PHE A 239 -12.17 0.49 9.42
CA PHE A 239 -10.77 0.31 9.01
C PHE A 239 -9.79 0.32 10.19
N ASP A 240 -10.06 -0.56 11.16
CA ASP A 240 -9.33 -0.70 12.42
C ASP A 240 -8.09 -1.60 12.32
N GLY A 241 -7.77 -2.11 11.12
CA GLY A 241 -6.67 -3.06 10.94
C GLY A 241 -6.97 -4.46 11.45
N ARG A 242 -8.22 -4.73 11.86
CA ARG A 242 -8.69 -6.06 12.24
C ARG A 242 -9.59 -6.60 11.17
N ARG A 243 -10.60 -5.84 10.72
CA ARG A 243 -11.67 -6.35 9.85
C ARG A 243 -11.20 -6.64 8.43
N THR A 244 -11.73 -7.73 7.87
CA THR A 244 -11.58 -8.04 6.45
C THR A 244 -12.56 -7.19 5.62
N VAL A 245 -12.24 -6.97 4.34
CA VAL A 245 -13.15 -6.29 3.41
C VAL A 245 -14.53 -6.95 3.38
N GLY A 246 -14.61 -8.28 3.39
CA GLY A 246 -15.87 -9.02 3.44
C GLY A 246 -16.71 -8.70 4.69
N ALA A 247 -16.07 -8.63 5.86
CA ALA A 247 -16.76 -8.27 7.11
C ALA A 247 -17.23 -6.80 7.11
N ILE A 248 -16.50 -5.91 6.45
CA ILE A 248 -16.89 -4.50 6.28
C ILE A 248 -18.11 -4.39 5.36
N ILE A 249 -18.11 -5.13 4.25
CA ILE A 249 -19.25 -5.19 3.32
C ILE A 249 -20.50 -5.69 4.05
N GLU A 250 -20.39 -6.79 4.79
CA GLU A 250 -21.50 -7.35 5.58
C GLU A 250 -22.01 -6.36 6.66
N SER A 251 -21.11 -5.63 7.31
CA SER A 251 -21.48 -4.63 8.32
C SER A 251 -22.24 -3.43 7.76
N LEU A 252 -22.16 -3.18 6.45
CA LEU A 252 -22.77 -2.02 5.77
C LEU A 252 -23.88 -2.41 4.80
N SER A 253 -24.12 -3.71 4.57
CA SER A 253 -25.06 -4.19 3.54
C SER A 253 -26.52 -3.88 3.82
N GLU A 254 -26.88 -3.55 5.07
CA GLU A 254 -28.24 -3.10 5.41
C GLU A 254 -28.55 -1.70 4.87
N GLU A 255 -27.52 -0.87 4.66
CA GLU A 255 -27.67 0.55 4.35
C GLU A 255 -27.15 0.95 2.96
N TYR A 256 -26.26 0.13 2.38
CA TYR A 256 -25.62 0.39 1.10
C TYR A 256 -25.55 -0.88 0.25
N GLU A 257 -25.60 -0.71 -1.07
CA GLU A 257 -25.35 -1.82 -1.99
C GLU A 257 -23.88 -2.24 -1.95
N GLU A 258 -23.59 -3.55 -2.08
CA GLU A 258 -22.22 -4.09 -2.06
C GLU A 258 -21.29 -3.36 -3.04
N ARG A 259 -21.79 -3.04 -4.24
CA ARG A 259 -21.04 -2.29 -5.25
C ARG A 259 -20.63 -0.90 -4.77
N GLN A 260 -21.53 -0.16 -4.10
CA GLN A 260 -21.23 1.17 -3.57
C GLN A 260 -20.15 1.11 -2.47
N ILE A 261 -20.18 0.05 -1.66
CA ILE A 261 -19.18 -0.18 -0.61
C ILE A 261 -17.81 -0.49 -1.25
N ILE A 262 -17.77 -1.37 -2.24
CA ILE A 262 -16.54 -1.72 -2.96
C ILE A 262 -15.95 -0.49 -3.65
N ASP A 263 -16.76 0.26 -4.41
CA ASP A 263 -16.31 1.47 -5.10
C ASP A 263 -15.74 2.51 -4.11
N ALA A 264 -16.35 2.63 -2.92
CA ALA A 264 -15.85 3.50 -1.87
C ALA A 264 -14.53 3.02 -1.25
N ILE A 265 -14.38 1.71 -1.02
CA ILE A 265 -13.13 1.11 -0.53
C ILE A 265 -12.02 1.33 -1.56
N ASP A 266 -12.27 1.04 -2.84
CA ASP A 266 -11.31 1.21 -3.92
C ASP A 266 -10.88 2.67 -4.06
N ALA A 267 -11.82 3.62 -4.02
CA ALA A 267 -11.50 5.05 -3.99
C ALA A 267 -10.59 5.40 -2.80
N LEU A 268 -10.85 4.88 -1.60
CA LEU A 268 -10.01 5.15 -0.44
C LEU A 268 -8.60 4.52 -0.55
N VAL A 269 -8.46 3.37 -1.21
CA VAL A 269 -7.15 2.78 -1.58
C VAL A 269 -6.43 3.68 -2.59
N GLU A 270 -7.14 4.16 -3.61
CA GLU A 270 -6.62 5.09 -4.61
C GLU A 270 -6.17 6.41 -3.96
N PHE A 271 -6.90 6.95 -2.99
CA PHE A 271 -6.46 8.11 -2.22
C PHE A 271 -5.33 7.80 -1.22
N GLY A 272 -5.10 6.52 -0.93
CA GLY A 272 -4.14 6.05 0.08
C GLY A 272 -4.59 6.33 1.52
N ALA A 273 -5.89 6.55 1.72
CA ALA A 273 -6.50 6.69 3.03
C ALA A 273 -6.60 5.36 3.79
N ILE A 274 -6.59 4.24 3.05
CA ILE A 274 -6.51 2.89 3.58
C ILE A 274 -5.43 2.08 2.88
N VAL A 275 -4.95 1.06 3.57
CA VAL A 275 -3.96 0.09 3.08
C VAL A 275 -4.34 -1.31 3.53
N VAL A 276 -3.96 -2.31 2.72
CA VAL A 276 -4.03 -3.71 3.11
C VAL A 276 -2.86 -4.03 4.04
N LEU A 277 -3.10 -4.81 5.08
CA LEU A 277 -2.03 -5.29 5.95
C LEU A 277 -1.08 -6.21 5.17
N SER A 278 0.22 -5.91 5.26
CA SER A 278 1.26 -6.82 4.77
C SER A 278 1.22 -8.16 5.52
N PRO A 279 1.80 -9.24 4.95
CA PRO A 279 1.87 -10.53 5.62
C PRO A 279 2.46 -10.45 7.04
N GLU A 280 3.50 -9.64 7.24
CA GLU A 280 4.15 -9.43 8.55
C GLU A 280 3.21 -8.74 9.53
N LYS A 281 2.48 -7.72 9.08
CA LYS A 281 1.48 -7.04 9.91
C LYS A 281 0.30 -7.95 10.26
N ARG A 282 -0.11 -8.85 9.36
CA ARG A 282 -1.13 -9.88 9.66
C ARG A 282 -0.64 -10.88 10.69
N ARG A 283 0.63 -11.28 10.67
CA ARG A 283 1.25 -12.13 11.71
C ARG A 283 1.27 -11.45 13.08
N LEU A 284 1.61 -10.15 13.11
CA LEU A 284 1.52 -9.35 14.33
C LEU A 284 0.09 -9.27 14.87
N LEU A 285 -0.88 -9.03 13.99
CA LEU A 285 -2.29 -9.03 14.36
C LEU A 285 -2.72 -10.40 14.92
N LEU A 286 -2.31 -11.49 14.27
CA LEU A 286 -2.60 -12.86 14.70
C LEU A 286 -2.10 -13.12 16.12
N VAL A 287 -0.86 -12.76 16.45
CA VAL A 287 -0.32 -13.03 17.79
C VAL A 287 -0.92 -12.10 18.86
N LYS A 288 -1.29 -10.86 18.50
CA LYS A 288 -2.07 -9.98 19.38
C LYS A 288 -3.41 -10.60 19.72
N GLU A 289 -4.16 -11.07 18.72
CA GLU A 289 -5.46 -11.72 18.93
C GLU A 289 -5.31 -13.04 19.69
N ALA A 290 -4.26 -13.83 19.41
CA ALA A 290 -3.94 -15.04 20.15
C ALA A 290 -3.67 -14.76 21.64
N THR A 291 -2.96 -13.67 21.93
CA THR A 291 -2.72 -13.18 23.30
C THR A 291 -4.01 -12.71 23.94
N GLU A 292 -4.84 -11.94 23.24
CA GLU A 292 -6.14 -11.50 23.76
C GLU A 292 -7.00 -12.70 24.16
N LEU A 293 -7.13 -13.67 23.27
CA LEU A 293 -7.91 -14.87 23.49
C LEU A 293 -7.33 -15.71 24.64
N ALA A 294 -6.01 -15.85 24.73
CA ALA A 294 -5.36 -16.57 25.84
C ALA A 294 -5.70 -15.94 27.20
N VAL A 295 -5.60 -14.62 27.32
CA VAL A 295 -5.97 -13.94 28.57
C VAL A 295 -7.45 -14.13 28.86
N ARG A 296 -8.35 -13.96 27.89
CA ARG A 296 -9.80 -14.18 28.09
C ARG A 296 -10.16 -15.62 28.46
N VAL A 297 -9.44 -16.62 27.96
CA VAL A 297 -9.61 -18.00 28.41
C VAL A 297 -9.13 -18.14 29.85
N ALA A 298 -8.00 -17.53 30.22
CA ALA A 298 -7.50 -17.56 31.58
C ALA A 298 -8.48 -16.91 32.57
N GLU A 299 -9.11 -15.78 32.22
CA GLU A 299 -10.14 -15.12 33.06
C GLU A 299 -11.27 -16.08 33.43
N LYS A 300 -11.65 -16.99 32.52
CA LYS A 300 -12.71 -17.99 32.74
C LYS A 300 -12.26 -19.17 33.61
N ILE A 301 -10.99 -19.56 33.56
CA ILE A 301 -10.47 -20.76 34.23
C ILE A 301 -9.88 -20.44 35.61
N TYR A 302 -9.17 -19.32 35.73
CA TYR A 302 -8.44 -18.93 36.94
C TYR A 302 -9.14 -17.83 37.74
N SER A 303 -10.02 -17.05 37.12
CA SER A 303 -10.62 -15.78 37.58
C SER A 303 -10.01 -14.56 36.86
N PRO A 304 -10.75 -13.45 36.71
CA PRO A 304 -10.22 -12.24 36.08
C PRO A 304 -9.03 -11.62 36.83
N GLU A 305 -9.05 -11.67 38.17
CA GLU A 305 -8.02 -11.10 39.02
C GLU A 305 -6.70 -11.86 38.89
N ASP A 306 -6.75 -13.19 38.91
CA ASP A 306 -5.57 -14.04 38.73
C ASP A 306 -5.01 -13.90 37.30
N ALA A 307 -5.89 -13.91 36.29
CA ALA A 307 -5.47 -13.73 34.89
C ALA A 307 -4.74 -12.39 34.69
N MET A 308 -5.21 -11.32 35.32
CA MET A 308 -4.55 -10.01 35.31
C MET A 308 -3.19 -10.02 36.03
N GLN A 309 -3.07 -10.71 37.17
CA GLN A 309 -1.79 -10.87 37.85
C GLN A 309 -0.77 -11.61 36.97
N PHE A 310 -1.19 -12.70 36.32
CA PHE A 310 -0.33 -13.44 35.39
C PHE A 310 0.07 -12.60 34.17
N LEU A 311 -0.86 -11.79 33.64
CA LEU A 311 -0.59 -10.87 32.54
C LEU A 311 0.44 -9.81 32.94
N ASN A 312 0.27 -9.14 34.09
CA ASN A 312 1.22 -8.16 34.59
C ASN A 312 2.61 -8.78 34.78
N ALA A 313 2.69 -9.97 35.39
CA ALA A 313 3.96 -10.67 35.58
C ALA A 313 4.66 -11.06 34.27
N ALA A 314 3.92 -11.21 33.17
CA ALA A 314 4.47 -11.43 31.84
C ALA A 314 4.91 -10.11 31.19
N LEU A 315 4.10 -9.05 31.29
CA LEU A 315 4.41 -7.72 30.75
C LEU A 315 5.67 -7.12 31.40
N ASP A 316 5.87 -7.32 32.71
CA ASP A 316 7.05 -6.86 33.44
C ASP A 316 8.38 -7.48 32.95
N LYS A 317 8.31 -8.56 32.15
CA LYS A 317 9.48 -9.25 31.58
C LYS A 317 9.74 -8.87 30.12
N VAL A 318 8.95 -7.97 29.55
CA VAL A 318 9.07 -7.52 28.16
C VAL A 318 9.62 -6.10 28.14
N ASP A 319 10.87 -5.97 27.70
CA ASP A 319 11.57 -4.68 27.63
C ASP A 319 11.21 -3.86 26.36
N VAL A 320 10.29 -4.35 25.54
CA VAL A 320 9.94 -3.74 24.25
C VAL A 320 8.67 -2.89 24.37
N ALA A 321 8.86 -1.57 24.32
CA ALA A 321 7.79 -0.58 24.50
C ALA A 321 6.67 -0.69 23.46
N GLU A 322 6.97 -1.11 22.23
CA GLU A 322 5.98 -1.32 21.17
C GLU A 322 5.05 -2.52 21.42
N VAL A 323 5.42 -3.40 22.36
CA VAL A 323 4.62 -4.55 22.81
C VAL A 323 3.86 -4.18 24.08
N THR A 324 4.53 -3.63 25.09
CA THR A 324 3.88 -3.29 26.37
C THR A 324 2.99 -2.06 26.27
N GLY A 325 3.38 -1.06 25.47
CA GLY A 325 2.68 0.21 25.32
C GLY A 325 1.31 0.14 24.65
N VAL A 326 0.94 -1.00 24.05
CA VAL A 326 -0.41 -1.21 23.50
C VAL A 326 -1.39 -1.76 24.51
N PHE A 327 -0.93 -2.25 25.67
CA PHE A 327 -1.83 -2.72 26.72
C PHE A 327 -2.35 -1.52 27.53
N ARG A 328 -3.67 -1.38 27.61
CA ARG A 328 -4.33 -0.42 28.49
C ARG A 328 -4.91 -1.18 29.67
N LEU A 329 -4.26 -1.06 30.83
CA LEU A 329 -4.66 -1.70 32.08
C LEU A 329 -5.39 -0.67 32.96
N ALA A 330 -6.63 -0.93 33.35
CA ALA A 330 -7.43 -0.01 34.18
C ALA A 330 -8.26 -0.79 35.21
N ASP A 331 -7.91 -0.64 36.50
CA ASP A 331 -8.58 -1.02 37.76
C ASP A 331 -9.26 -2.41 37.90
N GLN A 332 -9.32 -3.22 36.84
CA GLN A 332 -9.80 -4.62 36.71
C GLN A 332 -10.10 -5.03 35.27
N SER A 333 -9.95 -4.11 34.32
CA SER A 333 -10.13 -4.33 32.89
C SER A 333 -8.82 -4.12 32.15
N TRP A 334 -8.69 -4.79 31.02
CA TRP A 334 -7.58 -4.59 30.11
C TRP A 334 -8.11 -4.54 28.68
N SER A 335 -7.34 -3.90 27.82
CA SER A 335 -7.55 -3.94 26.37
C SER A 335 -6.21 -3.87 25.65
N ILE A 336 -6.16 -4.46 24.46
CA ILE A 336 -5.03 -4.32 23.55
C ILE A 336 -5.43 -3.27 22.50
N ASP A 337 -4.55 -2.29 22.32
CA ASP A 337 -4.63 -1.36 21.21
C ASP A 337 -4.19 -2.05 19.92
N TYR A 338 -5.13 -2.17 18.99
CA TYR A 338 -4.92 -2.76 17.68
C TYR A 338 -4.52 -1.75 16.61
N ASP A 339 -4.39 -0.46 16.97
CA ASP A 339 -4.00 0.56 16.04
C ASP A 339 -2.67 0.20 15.35
N THR A 340 -2.74 -0.01 14.04
CA THR A 340 -1.60 -0.40 13.22
C THR A 340 -0.70 0.79 12.88
N ARG A 341 -1.10 2.02 13.21
CA ARG A 341 -0.30 3.25 13.01
C ARG A 341 1.04 3.19 13.73
N LEU A 342 1.11 2.50 14.88
CA LEU A 342 2.37 2.24 15.60
C LEU A 342 3.40 1.44 14.77
N TYR A 343 2.96 0.79 13.69
CA TYR A 343 3.79 0.00 12.79
C TYR A 343 3.89 0.62 11.39
N GLU A 344 3.46 1.87 11.20
CA GLU A 344 3.71 2.61 9.96
C GLU A 344 5.20 2.94 9.83
N GLY A 345 5.78 2.68 8.65
CA GLY A 345 7.18 2.98 8.34
C GLY A 345 8.22 2.00 8.89
N LEU A 346 7.82 0.99 9.67
CA LEU A 346 8.73 -0.07 10.11
C LEU A 346 9.06 -1.02 8.96
N ASP A 347 10.34 -1.39 8.85
CA ASP A 347 10.78 -2.39 7.88
C ASP A 347 10.30 -3.81 8.27
N PRO A 348 10.22 -4.75 7.31
CA PRO A 348 9.74 -6.11 7.57
C PRO A 348 10.52 -6.89 8.64
N ARG A 349 11.83 -6.62 8.81
CA ARG A 349 12.65 -7.33 9.81
C ARG A 349 12.25 -6.89 11.21
N ARG A 350 12.12 -5.57 11.44
CA ARG A 350 11.64 -5.04 12.72
C ARG A 350 10.23 -5.55 13.05
N LEU A 351 9.34 -5.66 12.07
CA LEU A 351 8.01 -6.24 12.27
C LEU A 351 8.08 -7.70 12.75
N MET A 352 9.01 -8.50 12.19
CA MET A 352 9.21 -9.88 12.62
C MET A 352 9.90 -10.00 13.99
N ASP A 353 10.77 -9.06 14.35
CA ASP A 353 11.33 -8.98 15.72
C ASP A 353 10.21 -8.70 16.74
N LEU A 354 9.32 -7.75 16.43
CA LEU A 354 8.15 -7.48 17.26
C LEU A 354 7.23 -8.69 17.36
N TYR A 355 7.05 -9.43 16.27
CA TYR A 355 6.28 -10.68 16.28
C TYR A 355 6.88 -11.70 17.25
N ALA A 356 8.21 -11.88 17.23
CA ALA A 356 8.90 -12.78 18.16
C ALA A 356 8.72 -12.34 19.62
N GLU A 357 8.77 -11.05 19.91
CA GLU A 357 8.54 -10.52 21.26
C GLU A 357 7.08 -10.72 21.72
N TRP A 358 6.10 -10.61 20.82
CA TRP A 358 4.72 -10.99 21.12
C TRP A 358 4.55 -12.49 21.41
N ILE A 359 5.19 -13.36 20.63
CA ILE A 359 5.16 -14.82 20.88
C ILE A 359 5.80 -15.14 22.24
N LYS A 360 6.91 -14.48 22.56
CA LYS A 360 7.60 -14.60 23.85
C LYS A 360 6.71 -14.12 25.00
N LEU A 361 6.02 -12.98 24.86
CA LEU A 361 5.04 -12.52 25.85
C LEU A 361 3.95 -13.56 26.08
N LEU A 362 3.37 -14.11 25.00
CA LEU A 362 2.35 -15.15 25.08
C LEU A 362 2.85 -16.41 25.79
N ALA A 363 4.06 -16.86 25.48
CA ALA A 363 4.69 -18.00 26.16
C ALA A 363 4.99 -17.71 27.63
N GLN A 364 5.47 -16.50 27.97
CA GLN A 364 5.70 -16.07 29.35
C GLN A 364 4.39 -16.02 30.15
N PHE A 365 3.31 -15.52 29.55
CA PHE A 365 1.98 -15.51 30.15
C PHE A 365 1.50 -16.92 30.47
N VAL A 366 1.49 -17.83 29.47
CA VAL A 366 1.09 -19.23 29.70
C VAL A 366 2.02 -19.94 30.69
N GLY A 367 3.32 -19.61 30.67
CA GLY A 367 4.32 -20.10 31.61
C GLY A 367 4.03 -19.71 33.06
N ALA A 368 3.49 -18.51 33.28
CA ALA A 368 3.13 -17.97 34.59
C ALA A 368 1.85 -18.57 35.19
N LEU A 369 0.98 -19.16 34.36
CA LEU A 369 -0.26 -19.78 34.83
C LEU A 369 0.01 -20.92 35.81
N ASP A 370 -0.89 -21.02 36.80
CA ASP A 370 -0.94 -22.11 37.79
C ASP A 370 -1.09 -23.48 37.11
N LYS A 371 -0.25 -24.44 37.53
CA LYS A 371 -0.12 -25.75 36.89
C LYS A 371 -1.29 -26.68 37.18
N ASP A 372 -2.03 -26.44 38.25
CA ASP A 372 -3.14 -27.33 38.64
C ASP A 372 -4.33 -27.28 37.66
N LYS A 373 -4.47 -26.19 36.90
CA LYS A 373 -5.56 -26.02 35.92
C LYS A 373 -5.06 -25.90 34.47
N ILE A 374 -3.77 -26.11 34.22
CA ILE A 374 -3.14 -25.83 32.92
C ILE A 374 -3.71 -26.68 31.78
N ILE A 375 -4.09 -27.94 32.06
CA ILE A 375 -4.70 -28.84 31.07
C ILE A 375 -6.07 -28.30 30.64
N LYS A 376 -6.92 -27.91 31.61
CA LYS A 376 -8.24 -27.31 31.32
C LYS A 376 -8.10 -26.02 30.52
N PHE A 377 -7.09 -25.22 30.83
CA PHE A 377 -6.77 -24.01 30.07
C PHE A 377 -6.36 -24.34 28.63
N ALA A 378 -5.45 -25.29 28.43
CA ALA A 378 -4.96 -25.69 27.12
C ALA A 378 -6.09 -26.22 26.22
N ASP A 379 -6.99 -27.05 26.76
CA ASP A 379 -8.17 -27.54 26.05
C ASP A 379 -9.11 -26.40 25.64
N ALA A 380 -9.42 -25.49 26.56
CA ALA A 380 -10.28 -24.34 26.29
C ALA A 380 -9.66 -23.36 25.28
N LEU A 381 -8.34 -23.15 25.35
CA LEU A 381 -7.60 -22.31 24.43
C LEU A 381 -7.58 -22.90 23.02
N THR A 382 -7.31 -24.20 22.90
CA THR A 382 -7.29 -24.91 21.62
C THR A 382 -8.64 -24.81 20.91
N ASN A 383 -9.74 -25.05 21.64
CA ASN A 383 -11.10 -24.88 21.11
C ASN A 383 -11.36 -23.43 20.65
N THR A 384 -10.90 -22.46 21.43
CA THR A 384 -11.07 -21.04 21.11
C THR A 384 -10.30 -20.67 19.84
N TYR A 385 -9.03 -21.07 19.73
CA TYR A 385 -8.20 -20.83 18.55
C TYR A 385 -8.77 -21.50 17.29
N GLN A 386 -9.24 -22.74 17.41
CA GLN A 386 -9.87 -23.45 16.29
C GLN A 386 -11.15 -22.75 15.82
N SER A 387 -11.96 -22.25 16.74
CA SER A 387 -13.23 -21.59 16.41
C SER A 387 -13.05 -20.18 15.81
N TYR A 388 -11.95 -19.49 16.16
CA TYR A 388 -11.73 -18.09 15.79
C TYR A 388 -10.51 -17.90 14.87
N LEU A 389 -9.29 -18.13 15.38
CA LEU A 389 -8.05 -17.81 14.64
C LEU A 389 -7.89 -18.65 13.37
N PHE A 390 -8.04 -19.97 13.47
CA PHE A 390 -7.78 -20.87 12.33
C PHE A 390 -8.83 -20.79 11.22
N ARG A 391 -9.99 -20.18 11.49
CA ARG A 391 -10.98 -19.85 10.46
C ARG A 391 -10.70 -18.52 9.77
N ARG A 392 -9.98 -17.62 10.44
CA ARG A 392 -9.75 -16.24 10.00
C ARG A 392 -8.46 -16.09 9.19
N TYR A 393 -7.39 -16.76 9.60
CA TYR A 393 -6.06 -16.57 9.05
C TYR A 393 -5.68 -17.68 8.06
N SER A 394 -4.93 -17.30 7.02
CA SER A 394 -4.42 -18.27 6.05
C SER A 394 -3.26 -19.09 6.65
N GLY A 395 -2.98 -20.25 6.05
CA GLY A 395 -1.81 -21.06 6.44
C GLY A 395 -0.47 -20.31 6.33
N HIS A 396 -0.38 -19.29 5.47
CA HIS A 396 0.84 -18.47 5.35
C HIS A 396 1.02 -17.52 6.55
N ASP A 397 -0.07 -17.00 7.09
CA ASP A 397 -0.06 -16.12 8.26
C ASP A 397 0.23 -16.91 9.56
N LEU A 398 -0.05 -18.22 9.56
CA LEU A 398 0.21 -19.09 10.70
C LEU A 398 1.69 -19.48 10.88
N ARG A 399 2.55 -19.29 9.87
CA ARG A 399 3.98 -19.64 9.96
C ARG A 399 4.67 -18.95 11.15
N GLY A 400 5.41 -19.73 11.92
CA GLY A 400 6.04 -19.35 13.19
C GLY A 400 5.11 -19.55 14.40
N PHE A 401 3.79 -19.52 14.22
CA PHE A 401 2.85 -19.72 15.33
C PHE A 401 2.73 -21.21 15.71
N GLU A 402 3.04 -22.11 14.78
CA GLU A 402 3.17 -23.54 15.04
C GLU A 402 4.20 -23.86 16.14
N GLU A 403 5.26 -23.06 16.27
CA GLU A 403 6.28 -23.26 17.30
C GLU A 403 5.70 -23.04 18.70
N PHE A 404 4.86 -22.01 18.85
CA PHE A 404 4.13 -21.77 20.09
C PHE A 404 3.15 -22.92 20.38
N SER A 405 2.47 -23.42 19.35
CA SER A 405 1.50 -24.50 19.49
C SER A 405 2.18 -25.80 19.94
N PHE A 406 3.34 -26.12 19.36
CA PHE A 406 4.18 -27.23 19.76
C PHE A 406 4.72 -27.06 21.19
N TRP A 407 5.19 -25.86 21.54
CA TRP A 407 5.64 -25.55 22.89
C TRP A 407 4.52 -25.74 23.92
N LEU A 408 3.29 -25.34 23.60
CA LEU A 408 2.12 -25.51 24.46
C LEU A 408 1.80 -26.99 24.69
N GLU A 409 1.84 -27.82 23.64
CA GLU A 409 1.68 -29.28 23.76
C GLU A 409 2.72 -29.89 24.70
N MET A 410 4.00 -29.55 24.49
CA MET A 410 5.11 -30.09 25.27
C MET A 410 5.08 -29.69 26.74
N ASN A 411 4.65 -28.47 27.05
CA ASN A 411 4.72 -27.92 28.41
C ASN A 411 3.42 -28.04 29.21
N CYS A 412 2.27 -28.18 28.54
CA CYS A 412 0.95 -28.16 29.19
C CYS A 412 0.20 -29.49 29.09
N VAL A 413 0.41 -30.29 28.04
CA VAL A 413 -0.41 -31.49 27.76
C VAL A 413 0.33 -32.80 28.10
N ARG A 414 1.67 -32.84 27.99
CA ARG A 414 2.46 -34.06 28.21
C ARG A 414 3.02 -34.25 29.63
N LYS A 415 2.42 -33.65 30.66
CA LYS A 415 2.84 -33.85 32.06
C LYS A 415 2.01 -34.88 32.80
#